data_AF-A0A285V2C6-F1
#
_entry.id   AF-A0A285V2C6-F1
#
_cell.length_a   1.000
_cell.length_b   1.000
_cell.length_c   1.000
_cell.angle_alpha   90.00
_cell.angle_beta   90.00
_cell.angle_gamma   90.00
#
_symmetry.space_group_name_H-M   'P 1'
#
loop_
_entity.id
_entity.type
_entity.pdbx_description
1 polymer ?
#
loop_
_entity_poly.entity_id
_entity_poly.type
_entity_poly.pdbx_seq_one_letter_code
_entity_poly.pdbx_strand_id
1 'polypeptide(L)'
;WPASNRNAGRNEIGMGGRLRFGINGRLHRNTHSGAKETTLDYIKDFAERRGIAEQFGVRSEIELAPASKERQGPPSERQHLHEERAGDLVGPVRRENPRKDLAPNIGGDRQDGWEGGREGSRRVGWSEAMSPASDGEGRAAASDRGGERSGLQPESDKPAPLVPAITRHDRSIEDVAREKAMSVIEQSFDTVESISQHVFRDPAEVAGRLRTAITEKEGNGKIMAKSMAEQPERFGELRGKSGMFGNNKERKEALHYARSISAHIGYVSEAWERRLEEERTSEQWQREKRDVIEVPGLTSRSAEIIAQVEKTPVEKRGQFIAELRSSPEGQTALEEAKQVANALTQRFGNSDPRSFAKELGKRPELAKQAEQIKTTARMVERTRMAELTHDHVLKQQLTRSQGLGLGR
;
A
#
# COMPACT_ATOMS: atom_id res chain seq x y z
N TRP A 1 54.47 -70.98 19.67
CA TRP A 1 54.11 -70.88 21.09
C TRP A 1 54.83 -69.68 21.68
N PRO A 2 54.17 -68.82 22.46
CA PRO A 2 52.75 -68.83 22.87
C PRO A 2 51.94 -67.71 22.14
N ALA A 3 50.72 -67.94 21.61
CA ALA A 3 49.39 -68.24 22.21
C ALA A 3 48.68 -66.95 22.72
N SER A 4 47.41 -66.59 22.44
CA SER A 4 46.21 -67.17 21.78
C SER A 4 45.24 -66.00 21.44
N ASN A 5 44.67 -65.84 20.24
CA ASN A 5 43.44 -66.41 19.64
C ASN A 5 42.08 -65.79 20.06
N ARG A 6 41.35 -65.08 19.15
CA ARG A 6 40.01 -65.44 18.58
C ARG A 6 39.21 -64.29 17.91
N ASN A 7 38.61 -64.64 16.74
CA ASN A 7 37.29 -64.24 16.16
C ASN A 7 37.04 -62.77 15.73
N ALA A 8 36.29 -62.43 14.68
CA ALA A 8 35.58 -63.16 13.62
C ALA A 8 35.15 -62.16 12.52
N GLY A 9 35.13 -62.61 11.25
CA GLY A 9 34.07 -62.33 10.26
C GLY A 9 33.89 -60.94 9.63
N ARG A 10 34.06 -60.93 8.30
CA ARG A 10 33.08 -60.50 7.27
C ARG A 10 33.58 -59.38 6.34
N ASN A 11 33.96 -59.80 5.13
CA ASN A 11 34.26 -59.01 3.94
C ASN A 11 32.97 -58.48 3.29
N GLU A 12 32.99 -57.26 2.76
CA GLU A 12 32.25 -56.84 1.56
C GLU A 12 32.68 -55.42 1.12
N ILE A 13 33.59 -55.31 0.14
CA ILE A 13 33.76 -54.12 -0.73
C ILE A 13 34.27 -54.61 -2.09
N GLY A 14 33.63 -54.22 -3.20
CA GLY A 14 34.18 -54.51 -4.53
C GLY A 14 33.35 -54.04 -5.73
N MET A 15 33.51 -52.76 -6.09
CA MET A 15 33.63 -52.19 -7.45
C MET A 15 32.60 -52.52 -8.57
N GLY A 16 32.07 -51.44 -9.16
CA GLY A 16 31.60 -51.32 -10.55
C GLY A 16 31.18 -49.87 -10.81
N GLY A 17 31.47 -49.16 -11.90
CA GLY A 17 31.82 -49.53 -13.27
C GLY A 17 31.00 -48.63 -14.21
N ARG A 18 31.67 -47.70 -14.91
CA ARG A 18 31.08 -46.76 -15.91
C ARG A 18 30.33 -47.49 -17.02
N LEU A 19 29.27 -46.88 -17.57
CA LEU A 19 28.94 -46.90 -19.02
C LEU A 19 27.96 -45.75 -19.39
N ARG A 20 28.19 -45.14 -20.56
CA ARG A 20 27.40 -44.06 -21.20
C ARG A 20 26.42 -44.68 -22.20
N PHE A 21 25.18 -44.20 -22.27
CA PHE A 21 24.31 -44.35 -23.44
C PHE A 21 23.48 -43.09 -23.64
N GLY A 22 23.58 -42.51 -24.84
CA GLY A 22 22.74 -41.41 -25.32
C GLY A 22 21.45 -41.94 -25.95
N ILE A 23 20.39 -41.14 -25.90
CA ILE A 23 19.14 -41.39 -26.61
C ILE A 23 18.76 -40.11 -27.34
N ASN A 24 18.76 -40.20 -28.68
CA ASN A 24 18.13 -39.25 -29.60
C ASN A 24 16.61 -39.46 -29.58
N GLY A 25 15.85 -38.39 -29.35
CA GLY A 25 14.38 -38.39 -29.41
C GLY A 25 13.86 -37.03 -29.89
N ARG A 26 13.58 -36.97 -31.19
CA ARG A 26 13.20 -35.80 -32.00
C ARG A 26 11.88 -35.16 -31.51
N LEU A 27 11.91 -33.84 -31.24
CA LEU A 27 10.73 -33.01 -30.97
C LEU A 27 9.85 -32.86 -32.22
N HIS A 28 8.55 -33.13 -32.07
CA HIS A 28 7.48 -32.48 -32.83
C HIS A 28 6.22 -32.38 -31.96
N ARG A 29 5.84 -31.16 -31.61
CA ARG A 29 4.53 -30.54 -31.92
C ARG A 29 4.26 -29.34 -31.00
N ASN A 30 4.16 -28.17 -31.61
CA ASN A 30 3.46 -27.01 -31.04
C ASN A 30 1.99 -27.36 -30.82
N THR A 31 1.45 -27.07 -29.63
CA THR A 31 0.03 -26.77 -29.48
C THR A 31 -0.14 -25.70 -28.40
N HIS A 32 -0.44 -24.47 -28.83
CA HIS A 32 -1.04 -23.45 -27.98
C HIS A 32 -2.49 -23.87 -27.70
N SER A 33 -2.84 -24.07 -26.43
CA SER A 33 -4.22 -24.07 -25.95
C SER A 33 -4.18 -23.42 -24.57
N GLY A 34 -4.74 -22.23 -24.34
CA GLY A 34 -6.14 -21.92 -24.62
C GLY A 34 -6.98 -22.15 -23.36
N ALA A 35 -6.56 -21.61 -22.22
CA ALA A 35 -7.41 -21.46 -21.03
C ALA A 35 -7.54 -19.96 -20.77
N LYS A 36 -8.71 -19.43 -21.11
CA LYS A 36 -9.09 -18.04 -20.88
C LYS A 36 -9.09 -17.80 -19.38
N GLU A 37 -8.19 -16.94 -18.90
CA GLU A 37 -8.31 -16.32 -17.58
C GLU A 37 -9.70 -15.73 -17.46
N THR A 38 -10.48 -16.26 -16.51
CA THR A 38 -11.88 -15.94 -16.37
C THR A 38 -12.01 -14.52 -15.86
N THR A 39 -12.73 -13.69 -16.61
CA THR A 39 -13.30 -12.37 -16.26
C THR A 39 -14.07 -12.32 -14.93
N LEU A 40 -14.16 -13.44 -14.19
CA LEU A 40 -14.85 -13.60 -12.92
C LEU A 40 -14.08 -13.04 -11.71
N ASP A 41 -12.75 -12.93 -11.77
CA ASP A 41 -11.99 -12.31 -10.67
C ASP A 41 -12.14 -10.78 -10.69
N TYR A 42 -12.23 -10.19 -11.89
CA TYR A 42 -12.46 -8.75 -12.03
C TYR A 42 -13.85 -8.32 -11.54
N ILE A 43 -14.88 -9.16 -11.68
CA ILE A 43 -16.24 -8.83 -11.22
C ILE A 43 -16.33 -8.92 -9.69
N LYS A 44 -15.60 -9.84 -9.06
CA LYS A 44 -15.56 -9.97 -7.59
C LYS A 44 -14.80 -8.82 -6.93
N ASP A 45 -13.63 -8.46 -7.45
CA ASP A 45 -12.87 -7.27 -7.01
C ASP A 45 -13.63 -5.95 -7.30
N PHE A 46 -14.40 -5.90 -8.38
CA PHE A 46 -15.23 -4.74 -8.74
C PHE A 46 -16.46 -4.61 -7.83
N ALA A 47 -17.09 -5.73 -7.43
CA ALA A 47 -18.21 -5.74 -6.48
C ALA A 47 -17.77 -5.33 -5.07
N GLU A 48 -16.60 -5.78 -4.62
CA GLU A 48 -16.04 -5.43 -3.30
C GLU A 48 -15.70 -3.93 -3.18
N ARG A 49 -15.30 -3.27 -4.28
CA ARG A 49 -15.05 -1.80 -4.31
C ARG A 49 -16.32 -0.95 -4.43
N ARG A 50 -17.42 -1.48 -4.97
CA ARG A 50 -18.75 -0.83 -5.02
C ARG A 50 -19.59 -1.05 -3.76
N GLY A 51 -19.21 -1.99 -2.90
CA GLY A 51 -19.85 -2.26 -1.61
C GLY A 51 -19.80 -1.11 -0.59
N ILE A 52 -19.23 0.04 -0.94
CA ILE A 52 -19.25 1.27 -0.15
C ILE A 52 -20.37 2.24 -0.61
N ALA A 53 -20.99 2.03 -1.79
CA ALA A 53 -22.02 2.94 -2.30
C ALA A 53 -23.45 2.64 -1.80
N GLU A 54 -23.74 1.39 -1.40
CA GLU A 54 -25.09 1.01 -0.93
C GLU A 54 -25.39 1.52 0.49
N GLN A 55 -24.35 1.82 1.29
CA GLN A 55 -24.51 2.40 2.63
C GLN A 55 -24.72 3.94 2.59
N PHE A 56 -24.52 4.61 1.44
CA PHE A 56 -24.60 6.07 1.33
C PHE A 56 -25.67 6.58 0.34
N GLY A 57 -26.57 5.72 -0.16
CA GLY A 57 -27.78 6.16 -0.87
C GLY A 57 -27.54 6.86 -2.22
N VAL A 58 -26.40 6.64 -2.89
CA VAL A 58 -26.12 7.24 -4.21
C VAL A 58 -26.50 6.26 -5.33
N ARG A 59 -27.64 6.50 -5.98
CA ARG A 59 -28.04 5.81 -7.23
C ARG A 59 -27.30 6.44 -8.41
N SER A 60 -26.67 5.62 -9.25
CA SER A 60 -26.16 6.06 -10.57
C SER A 60 -27.04 5.45 -11.65
N GLU A 61 -27.87 6.28 -12.28
CA GLU A 61 -28.54 5.98 -13.54
C GLU A 61 -27.51 6.04 -14.68
N ILE A 62 -27.20 4.89 -15.27
CA ILE A 62 -26.57 4.82 -16.59
C ILE A 62 -27.37 3.79 -17.39
N GLU A 63 -28.25 4.27 -18.25
CA GLU A 63 -28.92 3.45 -19.26
C GLU A 63 -27.95 3.16 -20.41
N LEU A 64 -27.69 1.88 -20.68
CA LEU A 64 -27.03 1.42 -21.89
C LEU A 64 -28.04 0.57 -22.68
N ALA A 65 -28.48 1.11 -23.82
CA ALA A 65 -29.36 0.42 -24.76
C ALA A 65 -28.64 -0.76 -25.43
N PRO A 66 -29.35 -1.87 -25.73
CA PRO A 66 -28.73 -3.06 -26.33
C PRO A 66 -28.60 -2.92 -27.86
N ALA A 67 -27.40 -3.16 -28.40
CA ALA A 67 -27.15 -3.26 -29.83
C ALA A 67 -27.56 -4.65 -30.35
N SER A 68 -28.43 -4.67 -31.37
CA SER A 68 -28.86 -5.85 -32.12
C SER A 68 -27.91 -6.20 -33.26
N LYS A 69 -27.73 -7.50 -33.49
CA LYS A 69 -27.08 -8.12 -34.65
C LYS A 69 -27.99 -8.05 -35.88
N GLU A 70 -27.43 -7.75 -37.06
CA GLU A 70 -27.89 -8.37 -38.32
C GLU A 70 -26.84 -8.33 -39.44
N ARG A 71 -27.10 -9.15 -40.46
CA ARG A 71 -26.19 -9.86 -41.37
C ARG A 71 -26.24 -9.27 -42.80
N GLN A 72 -25.16 -9.53 -43.56
CA GLN A 72 -25.05 -9.72 -45.03
C GLN A 72 -25.09 -8.47 -45.97
N GLY A 73 -24.01 -8.29 -46.76
CA GLY A 73 -23.78 -7.23 -47.78
C GLY A 73 -24.26 -7.61 -49.20
N PRO A 74 -23.55 -7.32 -50.33
CA PRO A 74 -22.50 -6.32 -50.72
C PRO A 74 -22.88 -5.66 -52.11
N PRO A 75 -22.00 -5.27 -53.09
CA PRO A 75 -20.57 -4.87 -53.14
C PRO A 75 -20.29 -3.58 -54.00
N SER A 76 -18.99 -3.37 -54.33
CA SER A 76 -18.37 -2.46 -55.34
C SER A 76 -17.80 -1.16 -54.74
N GLU A 77 -16.57 -0.71 -55.02
CA GLU A 77 -15.69 -0.97 -56.16
C GLU A 77 -14.22 -0.60 -55.83
N ARG A 78 -13.30 -1.26 -56.55
CA ARG A 78 -11.84 -1.14 -56.70
C ARG A 78 -11.29 0.30 -56.50
N GLN A 79 -10.06 0.58 -56.03
CA GLN A 79 -8.75 0.35 -56.66
C GLN A 79 -7.66 0.72 -55.62
N HIS A 80 -6.75 -0.18 -55.23
CA HIS A 80 -5.37 -0.34 -55.74
C HIS A 80 -4.38 0.81 -55.50
N LEU A 81 -3.38 0.50 -54.65
CA LEU A 81 -1.93 0.76 -54.78
C LEU A 81 -1.46 2.23 -54.83
N HIS A 82 -0.32 2.68 -54.29
CA HIS A 82 1.01 2.09 -54.19
C HIS A 82 1.81 2.74 -53.04
N GLU A 83 2.78 1.97 -52.59
CA GLU A 83 3.89 2.26 -51.70
C GLU A 83 5.11 2.79 -52.47
N GLU A 84 5.89 3.70 -51.85
CA GLU A 84 7.31 4.09 -52.04
C GLU A 84 7.48 5.62 -51.87
N ARG A 85 8.61 6.23 -51.47
CA ARG A 85 9.85 5.91 -50.75
C ARG A 85 10.67 7.22 -50.76
N ALA A 86 11.31 7.54 -49.64
CA ALA A 86 12.51 8.40 -49.42
C ALA A 86 12.69 9.77 -50.13
N GLY A 87 13.20 10.73 -49.36
CA GLY A 87 13.96 11.87 -49.90
C GLY A 87 14.02 13.08 -48.96
N ASP A 88 15.21 13.31 -48.39
CA ASP A 88 15.60 14.55 -47.71
C ASP A 88 15.29 15.81 -48.54
N LEU A 89 15.12 16.96 -47.87
CA LEU A 89 15.75 18.26 -48.14
C LEU A 89 15.11 19.38 -47.29
N VAL A 90 15.95 20.03 -46.46
CA VAL A 90 16.07 21.49 -46.26
C VAL A 90 14.82 22.30 -45.82
N GLY A 91 14.87 22.92 -44.62
CA GLY A 91 13.91 23.94 -44.15
C GLY A 91 14.11 25.33 -44.82
N PRO A 92 13.66 26.48 -44.27
CA PRO A 92 12.71 26.72 -43.17
C PRO A 92 11.56 27.68 -43.58
N VAL A 93 10.39 27.65 -42.91
CA VAL A 93 9.41 28.76 -43.00
C VAL A 93 8.71 28.99 -41.67
N ARG A 94 8.83 30.22 -41.15
CA ARG A 94 7.99 30.79 -40.10
C ARG A 94 6.53 30.84 -40.55
N ARG A 95 5.60 30.46 -39.68
CA ARG A 95 4.25 31.04 -39.68
C ARG A 95 3.65 31.00 -38.28
N GLU A 96 3.27 32.17 -37.79
CA GLU A 96 2.49 32.37 -36.58
C GLU A 96 1.02 31.97 -36.79
N ASN A 97 0.47 31.39 -35.72
CA ASN A 97 -0.91 31.35 -35.21
C ASN A 97 -2.08 30.89 -36.09
N PRO A 98 -2.99 30.14 -35.44
CA PRO A 98 -4.31 30.72 -35.24
C PRO A 98 -4.96 30.46 -33.88
N ARG A 99 -5.66 31.52 -33.43
CA ARG A 99 -6.97 31.56 -32.73
C ARG A 99 -6.93 31.34 -31.22
N LYS A 100 -7.17 32.41 -30.45
CA LYS A 100 -8.46 33.09 -30.15
C LYS A 100 -9.01 32.45 -28.88
N ASP A 101 -8.93 33.18 -27.77
CA ASP A 101 -10.01 33.19 -26.80
C ASP A 101 -10.21 34.62 -26.29
N LEU A 102 -11.49 34.91 -26.11
CA LEU A 102 -12.10 36.21 -25.91
C LEU A 102 -11.77 36.74 -24.51
N ALA A 103 -11.39 38.02 -24.46
CA ALA A 103 -11.56 38.84 -23.26
C ALA A 103 -13.07 39.13 -23.04
N PRO A 104 -13.49 39.59 -21.85
CA PRO A 104 -13.31 41.02 -21.59
C PRO A 104 -12.75 41.37 -20.21
N ASN A 105 -11.96 42.45 -20.23
CA ASN A 105 -11.42 43.20 -19.11
C ASN A 105 -12.50 43.88 -18.26
N ILE A 106 -12.27 43.96 -16.95
CA ILE A 106 -12.48 45.15 -16.10
C ILE A 106 -11.35 45.06 -15.04
N GLY A 107 -10.24 45.82 -15.12
CA GLY A 107 -10.08 47.21 -14.64
C GLY A 107 -10.22 47.26 -13.10
N GLY A 108 -9.33 47.77 -12.25
CA GLY A 108 -8.08 48.51 -12.34
C GLY A 108 -7.74 48.99 -10.91
N ASP A 109 -6.44 49.23 -10.68
CA ASP A 109 -5.85 50.19 -9.73
C ASP A 109 -5.82 49.98 -8.20
N ARG A 110 -4.58 49.71 -7.75
CA ARG A 110 -3.75 50.42 -6.74
C ARG A 110 -4.40 51.10 -5.51
N GLN A 111 -3.98 50.54 -4.35
CA GLN A 111 -3.16 51.12 -3.25
C GLN A 111 -3.72 52.20 -2.30
N ASP A 112 -3.15 52.11 -1.07
CA ASP A 112 -3.26 52.97 0.12
C ASP A 112 -4.55 52.76 0.95
N GLY A 113 -4.61 52.66 2.28
CA GLY A 113 -3.69 52.88 3.39
C GLY A 113 -4.51 53.45 4.57
N TRP A 114 -4.31 52.93 5.79
CA TRP A 114 -4.73 53.45 7.11
C TRP A 114 -6.13 53.12 7.71
N GLU A 115 -6.06 52.27 8.75
CA GLU A 115 -6.53 52.44 10.14
C GLU A 115 -8.00 52.77 10.51
N GLY A 116 -8.54 51.95 11.43
CA GLY A 116 -9.48 52.38 12.46
C GLY A 116 -10.89 51.77 12.37
N GLY A 117 -11.31 51.04 13.42
CA GLY A 117 -12.74 50.78 13.64
C GLY A 117 -13.11 49.41 14.20
N ARG A 118 -12.92 49.27 15.52
CA ARG A 118 -13.74 48.53 16.49
C ARG A 118 -14.98 47.76 16.00
N GLU A 119 -15.09 46.54 16.57
CA GLU A 119 -16.27 45.98 17.26
C GLU A 119 -17.08 44.88 16.55
N GLY A 120 -17.11 43.73 17.22
CA GLY A 120 -18.35 42.98 17.40
C GLY A 120 -18.64 41.84 16.44
N SER A 121 -18.12 40.64 16.74
CA SER A 121 -18.96 39.42 16.66
C SER A 121 -18.42 38.27 17.50
N ARG A 122 -19.21 37.99 18.54
CA ARG A 122 -19.17 36.84 19.44
C ARG A 122 -19.13 35.52 18.67
N ARG A 123 -18.27 34.61 19.12
CA ARG A 123 -18.52 33.17 19.04
C ARG A 123 -18.68 32.68 20.49
N VAL A 124 -19.90 32.27 20.81
CA VAL A 124 -20.30 31.76 22.12
C VAL A 124 -19.75 30.33 22.23
N GLY A 125 -18.78 30.13 23.11
CA GLY A 125 -18.19 28.83 23.44
C GLY A 125 -18.83 28.29 24.70
N TRP A 126 -19.43 27.11 24.58
CA TRP A 126 -20.07 26.33 25.64
C TRP A 126 -19.05 25.86 26.69
N SER A 127 -18.65 26.72 27.61
CA SER A 127 -17.87 26.34 28.80
C SER A 127 -18.35 27.03 30.08
N GLU A 128 -19.57 27.55 30.06
CA GLU A 128 -20.18 28.26 31.20
C GLU A 128 -21.55 27.68 31.54
N ALA A 129 -21.59 26.36 31.65
CA ALA A 129 -22.62 25.65 32.38
C ALA A 129 -21.92 24.49 33.10
N MET A 130 -22.06 24.46 34.41
CA MET A 130 -21.57 23.45 35.37
C MET A 130 -20.19 23.70 35.97
N SER A 131 -20.14 24.59 36.97
CA SER A 131 -19.84 24.16 38.35
C SER A 131 -20.20 25.25 39.37
N PRO A 132 -20.83 24.89 40.51
CA PRO A 132 -21.12 25.84 41.58
C PRO A 132 -19.89 26.06 42.47
N ALA A 133 -19.84 27.26 43.03
CA ALA A 133 -18.90 27.68 44.04
C ALA A 133 -19.19 27.04 45.41
N SER A 134 -18.13 26.84 46.19
CA SER A 134 -18.11 27.24 47.60
C SER A 134 -16.68 27.31 48.10
N ASP A 135 -16.29 28.50 48.55
CA ASP A 135 -15.08 28.80 49.32
C ASP A 135 -15.21 28.30 50.77
N GLY A 136 -14.08 28.01 51.41
CA GLY A 136 -14.03 27.72 52.85
C GLY A 136 -12.71 27.12 53.33
N GLU A 137 -11.74 28.01 53.54
CA GLU A 137 -10.44 27.91 54.23
C GLU A 137 -10.18 26.78 55.26
N GLY A 138 -8.91 26.30 55.27
CA GLY A 138 -8.08 26.44 56.48
C GLY A 138 -7.57 25.19 57.24
N ARG A 139 -6.34 24.75 56.87
CA ARG A 139 -5.21 24.28 57.72
C ARG A 139 -5.23 22.91 58.47
N ALA A 140 -4.12 22.19 58.21
CA ALA A 140 -3.15 21.56 59.13
C ALA A 140 -3.10 20.02 59.27
N ALA A 141 -1.94 19.50 58.84
CA ALA A 141 -1.07 18.48 59.47
C ALA A 141 -1.55 17.05 59.77
N ALA A 142 -0.92 16.11 59.03
CA ALA A 142 -0.33 14.83 59.46
C ALA A 142 -1.01 13.98 60.54
N SER A 143 -1.51 12.79 60.15
CA SER A 143 -1.02 11.52 60.69
C SER A 143 -1.58 10.33 59.90
N ASP A 144 -0.68 9.37 59.69
CA ASP A 144 -0.87 7.94 59.46
C ASP A 144 -2.07 7.31 60.21
N ARG A 145 -2.97 6.62 59.48
CA ARG A 145 -3.47 5.28 59.80
C ARG A 145 -4.41 4.73 58.73
N GLY A 146 -4.27 3.42 58.50
CA GLY A 146 -5.00 2.65 57.51
C GLY A 146 -6.52 2.74 57.58
N GLY A 147 -7.10 2.65 56.38
CA GLY A 147 -8.52 2.44 56.15
C GLY A 147 -8.65 1.63 54.88
N GLU A 148 -8.91 0.33 55.04
CA GLU A 148 -9.41 -0.54 54.00
C GLU A 148 -10.58 0.14 53.28
N ARG A 149 -10.39 0.49 52.01
CA ARG A 149 -11.50 0.65 51.07
C ARG A 149 -11.37 -0.44 50.01
N SER A 150 -11.95 -1.57 50.40
CA SER A 150 -12.54 -2.52 49.47
C SER A 150 -13.49 -1.77 48.52
N GLY A 151 -13.45 -2.13 47.23
CA GLY A 151 -14.53 -1.83 46.30
C GLY A 151 -14.15 -1.02 45.05
N LEU A 152 -13.27 -1.55 44.21
CA LEU A 152 -13.43 -1.45 42.76
C LEU A 152 -13.09 -2.83 42.17
N GLN A 153 -14.13 -3.62 41.92
CA GLN A 153 -14.03 -4.82 41.09
C GLN A 153 -13.38 -4.42 39.74
N PRO A 154 -12.36 -5.13 39.25
CA PRO A 154 -11.87 -4.90 37.90
C PRO A 154 -12.96 -5.33 36.90
N GLU A 155 -13.14 -4.58 35.82
CA GLU A 155 -13.85 -5.06 34.61
C GLU A 155 -13.12 -6.30 34.08
N SER A 156 -13.42 -7.48 34.61
CA SER A 156 -12.67 -8.72 34.33
C SER A 156 -13.40 -9.74 33.47
N ASP A 157 -14.34 -9.30 32.62
CA ASP A 157 -15.04 -10.19 31.68
C ASP A 157 -14.63 -9.99 30.21
N LYS A 158 -13.87 -8.93 29.88
CA LYS A 158 -13.36 -8.73 28.51
C LYS A 158 -11.99 -9.42 28.35
N PRO A 159 -11.84 -10.34 27.39
CA PRO A 159 -10.54 -10.95 27.11
C PRO A 159 -9.56 -9.86 26.66
N ALA A 160 -8.28 -10.02 27.03
CA ALA A 160 -7.23 -9.12 26.56
C ALA A 160 -7.23 -9.07 25.02
N PRO A 161 -6.97 -7.90 24.42
CA PRO A 161 -7.00 -7.76 22.97
C PRO A 161 -5.99 -8.68 22.29
N LEU A 162 -6.40 -9.27 21.18
CA LEU A 162 -5.55 -10.13 20.35
C LEU A 162 -4.44 -9.29 19.69
N VAL A 163 -4.76 -8.08 19.28
CA VAL A 163 -3.81 -7.08 18.78
C VAL A 163 -4.17 -5.73 19.42
N PRO A 164 -3.33 -5.16 20.29
CA PRO A 164 -3.62 -3.88 20.90
C PRO A 164 -3.58 -2.74 19.87
N ALA A 165 -4.36 -1.69 20.11
CA ALA A 165 -4.20 -0.44 19.38
C ALA A 165 -2.81 0.15 19.64
N ILE A 166 -2.19 0.70 18.59
CA ILE A 166 -0.94 1.45 18.71
C ILE A 166 -1.32 2.90 18.96
N THR A 167 -0.93 3.41 20.14
CA THR A 167 -1.22 4.78 20.59
C THR A 167 0.02 5.66 20.60
N ARG A 168 1.20 5.07 20.43
CA ARG A 168 2.49 5.76 20.45
C ARG A 168 3.37 5.20 19.34
N HIS A 169 4.10 6.09 18.69
CA HIS A 169 5.05 5.75 17.64
C HIS A 169 6.42 6.31 18.02
N ASP A 170 7.46 5.48 17.90
CA ASP A 170 8.83 5.88 18.24
C ASP A 170 9.46 6.80 17.18
N ARG A 171 8.88 6.82 15.97
CA ARG A 171 9.35 7.60 14.82
C ARG A 171 8.30 8.56 14.32
N SER A 172 8.74 9.74 13.88
CA SER A 172 7.85 10.69 13.24
C SER A 172 7.36 10.17 11.89
N ILE A 173 6.25 10.73 11.41
CA ILE A 173 5.72 10.43 10.08
C ILE A 173 6.72 10.85 9.00
N GLU A 174 7.38 11.99 9.21
CA GLU A 174 8.42 12.50 8.32
C GLU A 174 9.58 11.51 8.18
N ASP A 175 10.10 10.97 9.29
CA ASP A 175 11.24 10.05 9.26
C ASP A 175 10.89 8.77 8.50
N VAL A 176 9.69 8.23 8.70
CA VAL A 176 9.23 7.02 8.04
C VAL A 176 8.98 7.28 6.55
N ALA A 177 8.34 8.40 6.22
CA ALA A 177 8.06 8.76 4.84
C ALA A 177 9.35 8.95 4.03
N ARG A 178 10.33 9.64 4.62
CA ARG A 178 11.65 9.87 4.03
C ARG A 178 12.36 8.55 3.74
N GLU A 179 12.43 7.65 4.69
CA GLU A 179 13.06 6.34 4.50
C GLU A 179 12.39 5.55 3.36
N LYS A 180 11.05 5.49 3.33
CA LYS A 180 10.32 4.77 2.28
C LYS A 180 10.50 5.42 0.90
N ALA A 181 10.60 6.74 0.84
CA ALA A 181 10.83 7.49 -0.38
C ALA A 181 12.23 7.29 -0.96
N MET A 182 13.25 6.90 -0.16
CA MET A 182 14.65 6.76 -0.61
C MET A 182 14.82 5.87 -1.86
N SER A 183 13.95 4.88 -2.03
CA SER A 183 13.94 4.00 -3.20
C SER A 183 13.85 4.75 -4.54
N VAL A 184 13.15 5.90 -4.60
CA VAL A 184 13.06 6.69 -5.85
C VAL A 184 14.39 7.34 -6.20
N ILE A 185 15.15 7.78 -5.21
CA ILE A 185 16.48 8.34 -5.40
C ILE A 185 17.43 7.26 -5.87
N GLU A 186 17.45 6.11 -5.19
CA GLU A 186 18.30 4.97 -5.57
C GLU A 186 18.08 4.51 -7.02
N GLN A 187 16.85 4.58 -7.52
CA GLN A 187 16.53 4.18 -8.90
C GLN A 187 16.83 5.25 -9.96
N SER A 188 16.79 6.54 -9.58
CA SER A 188 16.82 7.64 -10.55
C SER A 188 18.12 8.46 -10.55
N PHE A 189 18.98 8.29 -9.54
CA PHE A 189 20.17 9.12 -9.37
C PHE A 189 21.38 8.68 -10.21
N ASP A 190 21.42 7.42 -10.67
CA ASP A 190 22.53 6.87 -11.48
C ASP A 190 22.85 7.72 -12.72
N THR A 191 21.83 8.32 -13.33
CA THR A 191 22.03 9.19 -14.50
C THR A 191 22.72 10.50 -14.12
N VAL A 192 22.40 11.08 -12.96
CA VAL A 192 23.07 12.27 -12.44
C VAL A 192 24.54 11.95 -12.13
N GLU A 193 24.82 10.80 -11.53
CA GLU A 193 26.18 10.32 -11.26
C GLU A 193 26.98 10.12 -12.55
N SER A 194 26.41 9.44 -13.54
CA SER A 194 27.08 9.18 -14.82
C SER A 194 27.40 10.47 -15.57
N ILE A 195 26.45 11.41 -15.67
CA ILE A 195 26.68 12.67 -16.42
C ILE A 195 27.66 13.58 -15.65
N SER A 196 27.68 13.52 -14.32
CA SER A 196 28.61 14.31 -13.48
C SER A 196 30.07 14.08 -13.83
N GLN A 197 30.44 12.88 -14.30
CA GLN A 197 31.81 12.52 -14.74
C GLN A 197 32.31 13.37 -15.92
N HIS A 198 31.40 13.89 -16.73
CA HIS A 198 31.71 14.76 -17.86
C HIS A 198 31.79 16.25 -17.48
N VAL A 199 31.29 16.62 -16.29
CA VAL A 199 31.18 18.02 -15.85
C VAL A 199 32.24 18.38 -14.83
N PHE A 200 32.39 17.56 -13.79
CA PHE A 200 33.19 17.88 -12.60
C PHE A 200 34.50 17.11 -12.54
N ARG A 201 35.51 17.69 -11.87
CA ARG A 201 36.76 17.00 -11.57
C ARG A 201 36.60 15.94 -10.47
N ASP A 202 35.76 16.23 -9.48
CA ASP A 202 35.34 15.28 -8.45
C ASP A 202 33.84 14.96 -8.59
N PRO A 203 33.47 14.07 -9.52
CA PRO A 203 32.06 13.79 -9.80
C PRO A 203 31.35 13.07 -8.65
N ALA A 204 32.06 12.23 -7.89
CA ALA A 204 31.47 11.45 -6.80
C ALA A 204 31.10 12.35 -5.62
N GLU A 205 31.97 13.31 -5.26
CA GLU A 205 31.68 14.29 -4.22
C GLU A 205 30.48 15.16 -4.59
N VAL A 206 30.45 15.68 -5.83
CA VAL A 206 29.35 16.55 -6.28
C VAL A 206 28.03 15.79 -6.33
N ALA A 207 28.04 14.56 -6.86
CA ALA A 207 26.85 13.71 -6.90
C ALA A 207 26.33 13.39 -5.48
N GLY A 208 27.22 13.04 -4.55
CA GLY A 208 26.85 12.81 -3.15
C GLY A 208 26.21 14.05 -2.51
N ARG A 209 26.80 15.24 -2.70
CA ARG A 209 26.23 16.50 -2.21
C ARG A 209 24.88 16.84 -2.83
N LEU A 210 24.72 16.60 -4.14
CA LEU A 210 23.44 16.80 -4.83
C LEU A 210 22.37 15.85 -4.28
N ARG A 211 22.71 14.58 -4.06
CA ARG A 211 21.81 13.59 -3.46
C ARG A 211 21.35 14.04 -2.08
N THR A 212 22.30 14.37 -1.19
CA THR A 212 22.02 14.90 0.15
C THR A 212 21.16 16.17 0.09
N ALA A 213 21.45 17.10 -0.82
CA ALA A 213 20.70 18.34 -0.94
C ALA A 213 19.24 18.11 -1.36
N ILE A 214 18.96 17.09 -2.17
CA ILE A 214 17.59 16.72 -2.57
C ILE A 214 16.87 16.00 -1.43
N THR A 215 17.55 15.10 -0.70
CA THR A 215 16.90 14.24 0.31
C THR A 215 16.78 14.87 1.70
N GLU A 216 17.73 15.70 2.09
CA GLU A 216 17.80 16.23 3.47
C GLU A 216 17.20 17.61 3.61
N LYS A 217 17.36 18.45 2.59
CA LYS A 217 16.84 19.82 2.61
C LYS A 217 15.51 19.83 1.86
N GLU A 218 14.59 20.69 2.30
CA GLU A 218 13.54 21.24 1.44
C GLU A 218 14.15 22.15 0.35
N GLY A 219 15.24 21.69 -0.25
CA GLY A 219 15.95 22.35 -1.32
C GLY A 219 15.06 22.25 -2.54
N ASN A 220 14.51 23.38 -2.95
CA ASN A 220 13.70 23.44 -4.15
C ASN A 220 14.53 22.96 -5.34
N GLY A 221 14.24 21.76 -5.84
CA GLY A 221 14.97 21.11 -6.92
C GLY A 221 15.07 21.96 -8.18
N LYS A 222 14.06 22.81 -8.41
CA LYS A 222 14.03 23.78 -9.50
C LYS A 222 15.10 24.86 -9.34
N ILE A 223 15.35 25.33 -8.11
CA ILE A 223 16.41 26.31 -7.83
C ILE A 223 17.78 25.67 -8.04
N MET A 224 17.96 24.42 -7.59
CA MET A 224 19.21 23.68 -7.80
C MET A 224 19.47 23.42 -9.28
N ALA A 225 18.47 22.94 -10.03
CA ALA A 225 18.54 22.74 -11.47
C ALA A 225 18.95 24.02 -12.18
N LYS A 226 18.25 25.14 -11.94
CA LYS A 226 18.58 26.44 -12.51
C LYS A 226 20.03 26.85 -12.19
N SER A 227 20.44 26.70 -10.93
CA SER A 227 21.80 27.02 -10.51
C SER A 227 22.84 26.13 -11.20
N MET A 228 22.55 24.85 -11.44
CA MET A 228 23.43 23.94 -12.17
C MET A 228 23.57 24.34 -13.66
N ALA A 229 22.49 24.81 -14.28
CA ALA A 229 22.54 25.28 -15.67
C ALA A 229 23.29 26.61 -15.83
N GLU A 230 23.14 27.52 -14.87
CA GLU A 230 23.68 28.89 -14.94
C GLU A 230 25.08 29.03 -14.35
N GLN A 231 25.36 28.33 -13.24
CA GLN A 231 26.59 28.48 -12.44
C GLN A 231 27.06 27.11 -11.91
N PRO A 232 27.40 26.15 -12.79
CA PRO A 232 27.80 24.81 -12.37
C PRO A 232 29.05 24.80 -11.49
N GLU A 233 29.96 25.77 -11.61
CA GLU A 233 31.13 25.90 -10.73
C GLU A 233 30.80 26.08 -9.24
N ARG A 234 29.56 26.46 -8.88
CA ARG A 234 29.10 26.50 -7.48
C ARG A 234 28.98 25.11 -6.85
N PHE A 235 28.80 24.09 -7.67
CA PHE A 235 28.61 22.72 -7.22
C PHE A 235 29.94 21.98 -7.10
N GLY A 236 30.91 22.33 -7.94
CA GLY A 236 32.26 21.77 -7.90
C GLY A 236 33.16 22.31 -9.02
N GLU A 237 34.45 21.98 -8.96
CA GLU A 237 35.39 22.40 -9.99
C GLU A 237 35.10 21.70 -11.32
N LEU A 238 34.86 22.48 -12.39
CA LEU A 238 34.56 21.92 -13.70
C LEU A 238 35.82 21.43 -14.44
N ARG A 239 35.60 20.46 -15.32
CA ARG A 239 36.62 19.96 -16.25
C ARG A 239 37.02 21.01 -17.29
N GLY A 240 38.19 20.82 -17.89
CA GLY A 240 38.76 21.78 -18.85
C GLY A 240 39.25 23.09 -18.23
N LYS A 241 39.63 24.02 -19.09
CA LYS A 241 40.21 25.33 -18.72
C LYS A 241 39.34 26.47 -19.20
N SER A 242 39.21 27.49 -18.37
CA SER A 242 38.61 28.79 -18.67
C SER A 242 39.63 29.88 -18.36
N GLY A 243 39.70 30.94 -19.17
CA GLY A 243 40.66 32.04 -19.00
C GLY A 243 40.41 33.20 -19.98
N MET A 244 41.35 34.16 -20.08
CA MET A 244 41.22 35.38 -20.90
C MET A 244 40.95 35.14 -22.39
N PHE A 245 41.29 33.95 -22.92
CA PHE A 245 41.03 33.56 -24.31
C PHE A 245 39.76 32.71 -24.48
N GLY A 246 38.92 32.64 -23.45
CA GLY A 246 37.68 31.87 -23.42
C GLY A 246 37.84 30.41 -22.97
N ASN A 247 36.80 29.61 -23.21
CA ASN A 247 36.70 28.22 -22.79
C ASN A 247 37.35 27.27 -23.81
N ASN A 248 38.17 26.34 -23.34
CA ASN A 248 38.68 25.24 -24.18
C ASN A 248 37.57 24.22 -24.52
N LYS A 249 37.86 23.27 -25.42
CA LYS A 249 36.88 22.25 -25.87
C LYS A 249 36.27 21.47 -24.70
N GLU A 250 37.09 20.95 -23.80
CA GLU A 250 36.64 20.19 -22.63
C GLU A 250 35.75 21.03 -21.70
N ARG A 251 36.08 22.32 -21.49
CA ARG A 251 35.24 23.24 -20.70
C ARG A 251 33.89 23.50 -21.37
N LYS A 252 33.86 23.63 -22.70
CA LYS A 252 32.60 23.78 -23.45
C LYS A 252 31.72 22.52 -23.36
N GLU A 253 32.32 21.34 -23.43
CA GLU A 253 31.63 20.06 -23.23
C GLU A 253 31.08 19.95 -21.80
N ALA A 254 31.88 20.26 -20.78
CA ALA A 254 31.43 20.27 -19.38
C ALA A 254 30.21 21.19 -19.17
N LEU A 255 30.21 22.39 -19.75
CA LEU A 255 29.06 23.31 -19.68
C LEU A 255 27.83 22.79 -20.42
N HIS A 256 28.01 22.04 -21.52
CA HIS A 256 26.88 21.39 -22.20
C HIS A 256 26.27 20.32 -21.29
N TYR A 257 27.09 19.42 -20.75
CA TYR A 257 26.60 18.36 -19.87
C TYR A 257 26.00 18.92 -18.57
N ALA A 258 26.47 20.06 -18.06
CA ALA A 258 25.85 20.73 -16.91
C ALA A 258 24.38 21.09 -17.14
N ARG A 259 24.00 21.48 -18.37
CA ARG A 259 22.58 21.70 -18.73
C ARG A 259 21.77 20.41 -18.71
N SER A 260 22.38 19.30 -19.13
CA SER A 260 21.76 17.97 -19.02
C SER A 260 21.57 17.56 -17.57
N ILE A 261 22.58 17.74 -16.71
CA ILE A 261 22.47 17.49 -15.26
C ILE A 261 21.35 18.34 -14.64
N SER A 262 21.24 19.62 -14.99
CA SER A 262 20.16 20.49 -14.53
C SER A 262 18.78 19.87 -14.77
N ALA A 263 18.52 19.36 -15.98
CA ALA A 263 17.25 18.73 -16.30
C ALA A 263 16.98 17.49 -15.42
N HIS A 264 18.00 16.65 -15.22
CA HIS A 264 17.89 15.47 -14.36
C HIS A 264 17.72 15.81 -12.87
N ILE A 265 18.41 16.84 -12.36
CA ILE A 265 18.20 17.34 -10.99
C ILE A 265 16.73 17.75 -10.80
N GLY A 266 16.17 18.51 -11.74
CA GLY A 266 14.76 18.91 -11.70
C GLY A 266 13.84 17.70 -11.64
N TYR A 267 14.02 16.75 -12.56
CA TYR A 267 13.22 15.52 -12.62
C TYR A 267 13.31 14.68 -11.34
N VAL A 268 14.53 14.41 -10.84
CA VAL A 268 14.74 13.58 -9.66
C VAL A 268 14.16 14.25 -8.40
N SER A 269 14.30 15.59 -8.30
CA SER A 269 13.74 16.33 -7.17
C SER A 269 12.22 16.30 -7.16
N GLU A 270 11.56 16.51 -8.32
CA GLU A 270 10.10 16.39 -8.42
C GLU A 270 9.61 14.97 -8.11
N ALA A 271 10.33 13.95 -8.59
CA ALA A 271 10.02 12.56 -8.29
C ALA A 271 10.16 12.24 -6.79
N TRP A 272 11.19 12.78 -6.13
CA TRP A 272 11.40 12.70 -4.69
C TRP A 272 10.28 13.39 -3.91
N GLU A 273 9.99 14.66 -4.20
CA GLU A 273 8.96 15.44 -3.52
C GLU A 273 7.60 14.76 -3.60
N ARG A 274 7.20 14.32 -4.79
CA ARG A 274 5.96 13.56 -5.00
C ARG A 274 5.94 12.29 -4.16
N ARG A 275 7.03 11.51 -4.20
CA ARG A 275 7.08 10.23 -3.48
C ARG A 275 7.07 10.42 -1.97
N LEU A 276 7.77 11.43 -1.48
CA LEU A 276 7.79 11.79 -0.07
C LEU A 276 6.39 12.16 0.42
N GLU A 277 5.63 12.94 -0.35
CA GLU A 277 4.27 13.32 0.00
C GLU A 277 3.29 12.14 -0.03
N GLU A 278 3.41 11.26 -1.02
CA GLU A 278 2.65 10.00 -1.05
C GLU A 278 2.92 9.14 0.20
N GLU A 279 4.18 9.06 0.63
CA GLU A 279 4.54 8.27 1.80
C GLU A 279 4.11 8.93 3.11
N ARG A 280 4.15 10.27 3.22
CA ARG A 280 3.60 11.00 4.38
C ARG A 280 2.11 10.75 4.52
N THR A 281 1.36 10.94 3.44
CA THR A 281 -0.10 10.75 3.44
C THR A 281 -0.48 9.29 3.70
N SER A 282 0.28 8.34 3.12
CA SER A 282 0.10 6.91 3.39
C SER A 282 0.35 6.58 4.86
N GLU A 283 1.46 7.04 5.43
CA GLU A 283 1.82 6.81 6.82
C GLU A 283 0.82 7.46 7.79
N GLN A 284 0.40 8.71 7.54
CA GLN A 284 -0.65 9.37 8.30
C GLN A 284 -1.95 8.55 8.27
N TRP A 285 -2.38 8.11 7.10
CA TRP A 285 -3.59 7.30 6.95
C TRP A 285 -3.47 5.97 7.69
N GLN A 286 -2.32 5.29 7.62
CA GLN A 286 -2.08 4.04 8.36
C GLN A 286 -2.25 4.28 9.87
N ARG A 287 -1.65 5.34 10.39
CA ARG A 287 -1.72 5.67 11.81
C ARG A 287 -3.15 5.97 12.26
N GLU A 288 -3.87 6.78 11.49
CA GLU A 288 -5.24 7.21 11.82
C GLU A 288 -6.31 6.14 11.61
N LYS A 289 -6.16 5.29 10.60
CA LYS A 289 -7.23 4.37 10.17
C LYS A 289 -6.98 2.93 10.56
N ARG A 290 -5.72 2.51 10.70
CA ARG A 290 -5.38 1.12 11.01
C ARG A 290 -4.76 0.98 12.38
N ASP A 291 -3.81 1.82 12.74
CA ASP A 291 -3.07 1.64 14.00
C ASP A 291 -3.91 1.95 15.25
N VAL A 292 -4.98 2.74 15.11
CA VAL A 292 -5.97 2.95 16.18
C VAL A 292 -6.90 1.75 16.40
N ILE A 293 -6.97 0.81 15.46
CA ILE A 293 -7.91 -0.32 15.51
C ILE A 293 -7.37 -1.41 16.42
N GLU A 294 -7.98 -1.58 17.58
CA GLU A 294 -7.77 -2.74 18.42
C GLU A 294 -8.46 -3.98 17.81
N VAL A 295 -7.77 -5.12 17.79
CA VAL A 295 -8.37 -6.40 17.45
C VAL A 295 -8.76 -7.10 18.75
N PRO A 296 -10.06 -7.31 19.01
CA PRO A 296 -10.50 -7.92 20.25
C PRO A 296 -10.00 -9.37 20.36
N GLY A 297 -9.84 -9.84 21.60
CA GLY A 297 -9.65 -11.25 21.89
C GLY A 297 -10.98 -12.01 21.79
N LEU A 298 -10.89 -13.33 21.62
CA LEU A 298 -12.03 -14.22 21.83
C LEU A 298 -12.14 -14.56 23.32
N THR A 299 -13.36 -14.74 23.82
CA THR A 299 -13.55 -15.36 25.13
C THR A 299 -13.07 -16.81 25.08
N SER A 300 -12.62 -17.35 26.23
CA SER A 300 -12.12 -18.73 26.30
C SER A 300 -13.15 -19.73 25.75
N ARG A 301 -14.44 -19.51 26.06
CA ARG A 301 -15.52 -20.38 25.60
C ARG A 301 -15.73 -20.28 24.09
N SER A 302 -15.76 -19.08 23.53
CA SER A 302 -15.89 -18.87 22.08
C SER A 302 -14.70 -19.46 21.33
N ALA A 303 -13.48 -19.32 21.84
CA ALA A 303 -12.28 -19.92 21.27
C ALA A 303 -12.36 -21.45 21.22
N GLU A 304 -12.82 -22.11 22.29
CA GLU A 304 -13.05 -23.56 22.31
C GLU A 304 -14.07 -24.02 21.27
N ILE A 305 -15.19 -23.29 21.17
CA ILE A 305 -16.27 -23.60 20.23
C ILE A 305 -15.77 -23.50 18.78
N ILE A 306 -15.12 -22.39 18.40
CA ILE A 306 -14.66 -22.22 17.03
C ILE A 306 -13.46 -23.12 16.67
N ALA A 307 -12.66 -23.52 17.66
CA ALA A 307 -11.61 -24.53 17.48
C ALA A 307 -12.19 -25.91 17.09
N GLN A 308 -13.43 -26.22 17.49
CA GLN A 308 -14.12 -27.43 17.03
C GLN A 308 -14.52 -27.32 15.56
N VAL A 309 -14.94 -26.15 15.08
CA VAL A 309 -15.25 -25.93 13.65
C VAL A 309 -14.04 -26.27 12.78
N GLU A 310 -12.85 -25.87 13.23
CA GLU A 310 -11.59 -26.16 12.54
C GLU A 310 -11.32 -27.68 12.42
N LYS A 311 -11.59 -28.43 13.50
CA LYS A 311 -11.42 -29.89 13.57
C LYS A 311 -12.51 -30.67 12.82
N THR A 312 -13.68 -30.07 12.62
CA THR A 312 -14.79 -30.68 11.88
C THR A 312 -14.46 -30.81 10.39
N PRO A 313 -14.67 -31.99 9.77
CA PRO A 313 -14.52 -32.18 8.32
C PRO A 313 -15.38 -31.18 7.54
N VAL A 314 -14.86 -30.71 6.39
CA VAL A 314 -15.46 -29.61 5.62
C VAL A 314 -16.93 -29.87 5.28
N GLU A 315 -17.28 -31.13 4.99
CA GLU A 315 -18.61 -31.58 4.59
C GLU A 315 -19.63 -31.46 5.73
N LYS A 316 -19.16 -31.57 6.98
CA LYS A 316 -20.00 -31.51 8.19
C LYS A 316 -20.05 -30.11 8.81
N ARG A 317 -19.19 -29.18 8.38
CA ARG A 317 -19.13 -27.83 8.96
C ARG A 317 -20.45 -27.09 8.84
N GLY A 318 -21.18 -27.23 7.73
CA GLY A 318 -22.49 -26.58 7.58
C GLY A 318 -23.52 -27.03 8.62
N GLN A 319 -23.54 -28.31 8.98
CA GLN A 319 -24.41 -28.84 10.04
C GLN A 319 -24.00 -28.29 11.40
N PHE A 320 -22.70 -28.31 11.68
CA PHE A 320 -22.15 -27.78 12.92
C PHE A 320 -22.44 -26.27 13.09
N ILE A 321 -22.35 -25.48 12.02
CA ILE A 321 -22.75 -24.05 12.05
C ILE A 321 -24.25 -23.91 12.39
N ALA A 322 -25.11 -24.75 11.84
CA ALA A 322 -26.54 -24.72 12.18
C ALA A 322 -26.79 -25.05 13.67
N GLU A 323 -26.05 -26.00 14.22
CA GLU A 323 -26.07 -26.33 15.65
C GLU A 323 -25.60 -25.13 16.50
N LEU A 324 -24.49 -24.50 16.14
CA LEU A 324 -23.98 -23.31 16.85
C LEU A 324 -25.01 -22.17 16.85
N ARG A 325 -25.65 -21.91 15.71
CA ARG A 325 -26.72 -20.90 15.59
C ARG A 325 -27.96 -21.21 16.42
N SER A 326 -28.14 -22.46 16.84
CA SER A 326 -29.28 -22.89 17.67
C SER A 326 -29.02 -22.78 19.17
N SER A 327 -27.78 -22.50 19.57
CA SER A 327 -27.37 -22.32 20.98
C SER A 327 -26.97 -20.87 21.27
N PRO A 328 -27.31 -20.29 22.44
CA PRO A 328 -26.86 -18.97 22.82
C PRO A 328 -25.34 -18.82 22.80
N GLU A 329 -24.61 -19.81 23.33
CA GLU A 329 -23.15 -19.79 23.40
C GLU A 329 -22.52 -19.88 21.99
N GLY A 330 -23.11 -20.67 21.10
CA GLY A 330 -22.66 -20.76 19.71
C GLY A 330 -22.92 -19.47 18.94
N GLN A 331 -24.07 -18.82 19.14
CA GLN A 331 -24.34 -17.49 18.55
C GLN A 331 -23.32 -16.44 19.02
N THR A 332 -23.02 -16.42 20.31
CA THR A 332 -21.96 -15.54 20.86
C THR A 332 -20.61 -15.83 20.21
N ALA A 333 -20.22 -17.10 20.07
CA ALA A 333 -18.95 -17.47 19.46
C ALA A 333 -18.83 -17.04 17.99
N LEU A 334 -19.92 -17.16 17.22
CA LEU A 334 -19.96 -16.72 15.82
C LEU A 334 -19.87 -15.20 15.70
N GLU A 335 -20.57 -14.46 16.56
CA GLU A 335 -20.52 -12.99 16.55
C GLU A 335 -19.15 -12.46 17.00
N GLU A 336 -18.54 -13.04 18.03
CA GLU A 336 -17.15 -12.72 18.42
C GLU A 336 -16.18 -12.99 17.26
N ALA A 337 -16.28 -14.15 16.59
CA ALA A 337 -15.43 -14.47 15.45
C ALA A 337 -15.60 -13.45 14.31
N LYS A 338 -16.83 -13.00 14.05
CA LYS A 338 -17.12 -11.95 13.07
C LYS A 338 -16.50 -10.61 13.47
N GLN A 339 -16.58 -10.21 14.74
CA GLN A 339 -15.96 -8.98 15.24
C GLN A 339 -14.43 -9.04 15.08
N VAL A 340 -13.81 -10.16 15.44
CA VAL A 340 -12.36 -10.37 15.25
C VAL A 340 -11.99 -10.32 13.77
N ALA A 341 -12.73 -10.99 12.88
CA ALA A 341 -12.45 -10.97 11.44
C ALA A 341 -12.54 -9.55 10.86
N ASN A 342 -13.56 -8.79 11.24
CA ASN A 342 -13.74 -7.41 10.80
C ASN A 342 -12.60 -6.51 11.30
N ALA A 343 -12.23 -6.64 12.57
CA ALA A 343 -11.13 -5.87 13.15
C ALA A 343 -9.78 -6.22 12.50
N LEU A 344 -9.50 -7.51 12.24
CA LEU A 344 -8.31 -7.93 11.49
C LEU A 344 -8.29 -7.34 10.07
N THR A 345 -9.45 -7.33 9.40
CA THR A 345 -9.59 -6.76 8.05
C THR A 345 -9.35 -5.25 8.05
N GLN A 346 -9.86 -4.53 9.03
CA GLN A 346 -9.59 -3.10 9.18
C GLN A 346 -8.12 -2.84 9.52
N ARG A 347 -7.55 -3.64 10.42
CA ARG A 347 -6.18 -3.48 10.94
C ARG A 347 -5.10 -3.82 9.93
N PHE A 348 -5.26 -4.91 9.17
CA PHE A 348 -4.24 -5.44 8.27
C PHE A 348 -4.67 -5.45 6.80
N GLY A 349 -5.89 -5.00 6.50
CA GLY A 349 -6.49 -5.09 5.16
C GLY A 349 -7.07 -6.47 4.81
N ASN A 350 -6.88 -7.49 5.65
CA ASN A 350 -7.39 -8.85 5.43
C ASN A 350 -7.53 -9.62 6.76
N SER A 351 -8.50 -10.53 6.86
CA SER A 351 -8.66 -11.47 7.99
C SER A 351 -7.88 -12.78 7.84
N ASP A 352 -7.48 -13.17 6.63
CA ASP A 352 -6.70 -14.39 6.39
C ASP A 352 -5.24 -14.17 6.83
N PRO A 353 -4.73 -14.95 7.81
CA PRO A 353 -3.35 -14.85 8.27
C PRO A 353 -2.31 -15.09 7.16
N ARG A 354 -2.65 -15.80 6.07
CA ARG A 354 -1.75 -15.96 4.92
C ARG A 354 -1.47 -14.64 4.20
N SER A 355 -2.47 -13.76 4.17
CA SER A 355 -2.39 -12.46 3.49
C SER A 355 -1.62 -11.44 4.31
N PHE A 356 -1.84 -11.38 5.63
CA PHE A 356 -1.19 -10.38 6.49
C PHE A 356 0.07 -10.85 7.23
N ALA A 357 0.49 -12.12 7.09
CA ALA A 357 1.68 -12.64 7.78
C ALA A 357 2.96 -11.81 7.51
N LYS A 358 3.13 -11.30 6.28
CA LYS A 358 4.27 -10.45 5.93
C LYS A 358 4.22 -9.10 6.64
N GLU A 359 3.03 -8.51 6.79
CA GLU A 359 2.85 -7.25 7.51
C GLU A 359 3.08 -7.44 9.01
N LEU A 360 2.54 -8.52 9.58
CA LEU A 360 2.76 -8.89 10.98
C LEU A 360 4.24 -9.09 11.29
N GLY A 361 5.02 -9.67 10.35
CA GLY A 361 6.46 -9.84 10.51
C GLY A 361 7.28 -8.54 10.51
N LYS A 362 6.72 -7.42 10.04
CA LYS A 362 7.36 -6.10 10.08
C LYS A 362 7.12 -5.36 11.41
N ARG A 363 6.29 -5.93 12.30
CA ARG A 363 5.85 -5.35 13.56
C ARG A 363 6.54 -6.03 14.75
N PRO A 364 7.74 -5.59 15.15
CA PRO A 364 8.50 -6.23 16.24
C PRO A 364 7.74 -6.23 17.57
N GLU A 365 6.86 -5.25 17.80
CA GLU A 365 6.01 -5.14 18.98
C GLU A 365 5.02 -6.31 19.13
N LEU A 366 4.63 -6.95 18.02
CA LEU A 366 3.73 -8.11 18.02
C LEU A 366 4.46 -9.45 17.93
N ALA A 367 5.80 -9.46 17.86
CA ALA A 367 6.57 -10.67 17.60
C ALA A 367 6.28 -11.80 18.60
N LYS A 368 6.08 -11.47 19.89
CA LYS A 368 5.77 -12.46 20.95
C LYS A 368 4.39 -13.10 20.78
N GLN A 369 3.43 -12.37 20.20
CA GLN A 369 2.05 -12.81 20.04
C GLN A 369 1.74 -13.27 18.60
N ALA A 370 2.70 -13.17 17.68
CA ALA A 370 2.47 -13.40 16.25
C ALA A 370 1.87 -14.78 15.95
N GLU A 371 2.35 -15.84 16.60
CA GLU A 371 1.80 -17.20 16.40
C GLU A 371 0.40 -17.37 16.99
N GLN A 372 0.10 -16.71 18.12
CA GLN A 372 -1.24 -16.68 18.69
C GLN A 372 -2.20 -15.94 17.74
N ILE A 373 -1.81 -14.77 17.24
CA ILE A 373 -2.60 -13.99 16.27
C ILE A 373 -2.91 -14.83 15.04
N LYS A 374 -1.90 -15.48 14.44
CA LYS A 374 -2.11 -16.35 13.26
C LYS A 374 -3.03 -17.53 13.56
N THR A 375 -2.91 -18.15 14.73
CA THR A 375 -3.73 -19.29 15.12
C THR A 375 -5.18 -18.89 15.31
N THR A 376 -5.43 -17.81 16.07
CA THR A 376 -6.77 -17.27 16.27
C THR A 376 -7.40 -16.81 14.96
N ALA A 377 -6.67 -16.06 14.14
CA ALA A 377 -7.13 -15.61 12.83
C ALA A 377 -7.51 -16.79 11.91
N ARG A 378 -6.75 -17.89 11.94
CA ARG A 378 -7.06 -19.10 11.17
C ARG A 378 -8.37 -19.76 11.61
N MET A 379 -8.58 -19.90 12.92
CA MET A 379 -9.83 -20.46 13.47
C MET A 379 -11.03 -19.59 13.11
N VAL A 380 -10.88 -18.28 13.25
CA VAL A 380 -11.88 -17.27 12.87
C VAL A 380 -12.20 -17.35 11.38
N GLU A 381 -11.19 -17.32 10.51
CA GLU A 381 -11.36 -17.38 9.05
C GLU A 381 -12.09 -18.67 8.63
N ARG A 382 -11.69 -19.82 9.16
CA ARG A 382 -12.35 -21.11 8.88
C ARG A 382 -13.81 -21.13 9.31
N THR A 383 -14.12 -20.49 10.44
CA THR A 383 -15.49 -20.38 10.95
C THR A 383 -16.32 -19.46 10.07
N ARG A 384 -15.80 -18.29 9.69
CA ARG A 384 -16.47 -17.35 8.78
C ARG A 384 -16.73 -17.95 7.40
N MET A 385 -15.77 -18.69 6.85
CA MET A 385 -15.96 -19.41 5.59
C MET A 385 -17.02 -20.50 5.69
N ALA A 386 -17.10 -21.21 6.82
CA ALA A 386 -18.14 -22.20 7.05
C ALA A 386 -19.55 -21.55 7.14
N GLU A 387 -19.67 -20.42 7.84
CA GLU A 387 -20.93 -19.65 7.90
C GLU A 387 -21.38 -19.17 6.51
N LEU A 388 -20.49 -18.52 5.76
CA LEU A 388 -20.81 -18.02 4.43
C LEU A 388 -21.20 -19.13 3.46
N THR A 389 -20.52 -20.29 3.55
CA THR A 389 -20.87 -21.47 2.75
C THR A 389 -22.25 -21.99 3.12
N HIS A 390 -22.56 -22.08 4.41
CA HIS A 390 -23.86 -22.51 4.90
C HIS A 390 -24.99 -21.57 4.45
N ASP A 391 -24.79 -20.26 4.56
CA ASP A 391 -25.74 -19.24 4.10
C ASP A 391 -25.98 -19.30 2.59
N HIS A 392 -24.91 -19.52 1.83
CA HIS A 392 -25.00 -19.67 0.38
C HIS A 392 -25.82 -20.92 0.01
N VAL A 393 -25.58 -22.05 0.67
CA VAL A 393 -26.35 -23.30 0.45
C VAL A 393 -27.82 -23.12 0.81
N LEU A 394 -28.13 -22.50 1.95
CA LEU A 394 -29.50 -22.18 2.37
C LEU A 394 -30.21 -21.30 1.35
N LYS A 395 -29.55 -20.24 0.88
CA LYS A 395 -30.11 -19.33 -0.14
C LYS A 395 -30.42 -20.09 -1.43
N GLN A 396 -29.51 -20.93 -1.91
CA GLN A 396 -29.74 -21.74 -3.11
C GLN A 396 -30.93 -22.70 -2.95
N GLN A 397 -31.08 -23.33 -1.78
CA GLN A 397 -32.22 -24.22 -1.50
C GLN A 397 -33.54 -23.46 -1.51
N LEU A 398 -33.60 -22.28 -0.87
CA LEU A 398 -34.80 -21.42 -0.87
C LEU A 398 -35.19 -20.95 -2.28
N THR A 399 -34.21 -20.55 -3.09
CA THR A 399 -34.48 -20.15 -4.49
C THR A 399 -34.99 -21.33 -5.33
N ARG A 400 -34.47 -22.55 -5.12
CA ARG A 400 -34.97 -23.76 -5.80
C ARG A 400 -36.40 -24.10 -5.37
N SER A 401 -36.74 -24.01 -4.09
CA SER A 401 -38.10 -24.31 -3.61
C SER A 401 -39.11 -23.26 -4.07
N GLN A 402 -38.73 -21.99 -4.18
CA GLN A 402 -39.59 -20.93 -4.73
C GLN A 402 -39.78 -21.06 -6.24
N GLY A 403 -38.75 -21.43 -6.99
CA GLY A 403 -38.84 -21.67 -8.44
C GLY A 403 -39.72 -22.87 -8.83
N LEU A 404 -39.89 -23.84 -7.93
CA LEU A 404 -40.80 -24.99 -8.12
C LEU A 404 -42.25 -24.70 -7.67
N GLY A 405 -42.50 -23.57 -6.99
CA GLY A 405 -43.82 -23.19 -6.46
C GLY A 405 -44.68 -22.33 -7.39
N LEU A 406 -44.16 -21.88 -8.54
CA LEU A 406 -44.88 -21.03 -9.51
C LEU A 406 -45.49 -21.82 -10.68
N GLY A 407 -45.54 -23.14 -10.59
CA GLY A 407 -46.22 -24.01 -11.55
C GLY A 407 -47.37 -24.75 -10.90
N ARG A 408 -48.49 -24.07 -10.64
CA ARG A 408 -49.78 -24.71 -10.41
C ARG A 408 -50.94 -23.83 -10.84
#